data_AF-A0A5J4P9V5-F1
#
_entry.id   AF-A0A5J4P9V5-F1
#
_cell.length_a   1.000
_cell.length_b   1.000
_cell.length_c   1.000
_cell.angle_alpha   90.00
_cell.angle_beta   90.00
_cell.angle_gamma   90.00
#
_symmetry.space_group_name_H-M   'P 1'
#
loop_
_entity.id
_entity.type
_entity.pdbx_description
1 polymer ?
#
loop_
_entity_poly.entity_id
_entity_poly.type
_entity_poly.pdbx_seq_one_letter_code
_entity_poly.pdbx_strand_id
1 'polypeptide(L)'
;KPRKRSSLPTVEDKLFFILVFMKTNPRKEHHAAGFGMTQPQAGMYIHLFIPLLEKTLKRWGELPTRKASQAAEPVKNYGDVLPYGTERPIQSPLDADRQKSSYSGKKKLIA
;
A
#
# COMPACT_ATOMS: atom_id res chain seq x y z
N LYS A 1 28.81 -2.23 -29.42
CA LYS A 1 28.23 -2.84 -28.19
C LYS A 1 26.74 -2.46 -28.15
N PRO A 2 25.79 -3.40 -28.22
CA PRO A 2 24.37 -3.03 -28.22
C PRO A 2 24.02 -2.37 -26.87
N ARG A 3 23.34 -1.22 -26.91
CA ARG A 3 22.86 -0.54 -25.70
C ARG A 3 21.93 -1.50 -24.95
N LYS A 4 22.19 -1.77 -23.66
CA LYS A 4 21.23 -2.47 -22.79
C LYS A 4 19.90 -1.72 -22.89
N ARG A 5 18.83 -2.40 -23.31
CA ARG A 5 17.47 -1.85 -23.27
C ARG A 5 17.19 -1.40 -21.82
N SER A 6 16.55 -0.25 -21.64
CA SER A 6 16.18 0.21 -20.30
C SER A 6 15.28 -0.84 -19.64
N SER A 7 15.41 -1.02 -18.33
CA SER A 7 14.56 -1.97 -17.57
C SER A 7 13.08 -1.60 -17.63
N LEU A 8 12.76 -0.37 -18.00
CA LEU A 8 11.41 0.16 -18.22
C LEU A 8 11.38 0.85 -19.61
N PRO A 9 11.14 0.09 -20.70
CA PRO A 9 11.23 0.63 -22.06
C PRO A 9 10.08 1.56 -22.43
N THR A 10 8.86 1.28 -21.96
CA THR A 10 7.66 2.05 -22.32
C THR A 10 7.24 3.03 -21.20
N VAL A 11 6.23 3.86 -21.47
CA VAL A 11 5.64 4.73 -20.43
C VAL A 11 4.77 3.90 -19.50
N GLU A 12 4.08 2.93 -20.07
CA GLU A 12 3.23 1.94 -19.40
C GLU A 12 4.05 1.13 -18.39
N ASP A 13 5.26 0.69 -18.74
CA ASP A 13 6.15 -0.02 -17.82
C ASP A 13 6.55 0.83 -16.62
N LYS A 14 6.81 2.13 -16.85
CA LYS A 14 7.18 3.07 -15.77
C LYS A 14 6.00 3.33 -14.84
N LEU A 15 4.80 3.48 -15.41
CA LEU A 15 3.58 3.64 -14.63
C LEU A 15 3.27 2.37 -13.83
N PHE A 16 3.35 1.20 -14.46
CA PHE A 16 3.13 -0.08 -13.80
C PHE A 16 4.14 -0.31 -12.66
N PHE A 17 5.42 -0.02 -12.91
CA PHE A 17 6.48 -0.06 -11.89
C PHE A 17 6.10 0.73 -10.64
N ILE A 18 5.74 2.02 -10.80
CA ILE A 18 5.45 2.86 -9.64
C ILE A 18 4.12 2.50 -8.95
N LEU A 19 3.10 2.10 -9.72
CA LEU A 19 1.80 1.70 -9.15
C LEU A 19 1.92 0.43 -8.31
N VAL A 20 2.69 -0.56 -8.77
CA VAL A 20 2.99 -1.77 -7.98
C VAL A 20 3.69 -1.38 -6.68
N PHE A 21 4.70 -0.51 -6.75
CA PHE A 21 5.40 -0.03 -5.56
C PHE A 21 4.45 0.62 -4.54
N MET A 22 3.57 1.52 -4.99
CA MET A 22 2.61 2.20 -4.09
C MET A 22 1.56 1.24 -3.52
N LYS A 23 1.11 0.26 -4.31
CA LYS A 23 0.07 -0.69 -3.90
C LYS A 23 0.57 -1.69 -2.86
N THR A 24 1.78 -2.22 -3.04
CA THR A 24 2.29 -3.31 -2.18
C THR A 24 3.27 -2.84 -1.12
N ASN A 25 3.73 -1.58 -1.20
CA ASN A 25 4.77 -0.99 -0.35
C ASN A 25 5.95 -1.95 -0.04
N PRO A 26 6.57 -2.55 -1.07
CA PRO A 26 7.59 -3.56 -0.89
C PRO A 26 8.93 -2.92 -0.48
N ARG A 27 9.84 -3.73 0.05
CA ARG A 27 11.25 -3.32 0.17
C ARG A 27 11.84 -3.05 -1.22
N LYS A 28 12.71 -2.04 -1.33
CA LYS A 28 13.30 -1.61 -2.62
C LYS A 28 14.05 -2.75 -3.33
N GLU A 29 14.68 -3.64 -2.56
CA GLU A 29 15.38 -4.83 -3.06
C GLU A 29 14.40 -5.80 -3.74
N HIS A 30 13.28 -6.09 -3.09
CA HIS A 30 12.26 -6.99 -3.62
C HIS A 30 11.63 -6.40 -4.89
N HIS A 31 11.34 -5.10 -4.86
CA HIS A 31 10.82 -4.40 -6.03
C HIS A 31 11.82 -4.41 -7.20
N ALA A 32 13.09 -4.12 -6.94
CA ALA A 32 14.13 -4.14 -7.97
C ALA A 32 14.29 -5.52 -8.61
N ALA A 33 14.26 -6.58 -7.80
CA ALA A 33 14.31 -7.96 -8.27
C ALA A 33 13.12 -8.31 -9.17
N GLY A 34 11.90 -7.88 -8.81
CA GLY A 34 10.70 -8.11 -9.60
C GLY A 34 10.71 -7.47 -11.00
N PHE A 35 11.50 -6.41 -11.19
CA PHE A 35 11.64 -5.69 -12.45
C PHE A 35 13.02 -5.86 -13.11
N GLY A 36 13.81 -6.84 -12.67
CA GLY A 36 15.09 -7.18 -13.30
C GLY A 36 16.14 -6.06 -13.26
N MET A 37 16.13 -5.24 -12.20
CA MET A 37 17.05 -4.11 -12.04
C MET A 37 17.77 -4.14 -10.69
N THR A 38 18.79 -3.29 -10.53
CA THR A 38 19.49 -3.19 -9.24
C THR A 38 18.71 -2.31 -8.25
N GLN A 39 18.92 -2.54 -6.96
CA GLN A 39 18.27 -1.74 -5.91
C GLN A 39 18.50 -0.22 -6.08
N PRO A 40 19.72 0.28 -6.38
CA PRO A 40 19.94 1.71 -6.62
C PRO A 40 19.15 2.25 -7.81
N GLN A 41 19.01 1.46 -8.89
CA GLN A 41 18.21 1.85 -10.06
C GLN A 41 16.74 1.99 -9.71
N ALA A 42 16.18 0.99 -9.02
CA ALA A 42 14.79 1.05 -8.55
C ALA A 42 14.56 2.24 -7.62
N GLY A 43 15.50 2.48 -6.69
CA GLY A 43 15.45 3.64 -5.79
C GLY A 43 15.38 4.96 -6.55
N MET A 44 16.26 5.16 -7.54
CA MET A 44 16.25 6.34 -8.40
C MET A 44 14.92 6.52 -9.12
N TYR A 45 14.37 5.44 -9.70
CA TYR A 45 13.08 5.49 -10.37
C TYR A 45 11.92 5.81 -9.43
N ILE A 46 11.84 5.23 -8.22
CA ILE A 46 10.72 5.57 -7.31
C ILE A 46 10.80 7.03 -6.88
N HIS A 47 12.00 7.55 -6.57
CA HIS A 47 12.19 8.95 -6.20
C HIS A 47 11.83 9.91 -7.35
N LEU A 48 12.03 9.48 -8.60
CA LEU A 48 11.65 10.26 -9.78
C LEU A 48 10.15 10.20 -10.07
N PHE A 49 9.53 9.02 -9.96
CA PHE A 49 8.15 8.80 -10.42
C PHE A 49 7.08 9.17 -9.40
N ILE A 50 7.35 9.05 -8.08
CA ILE A 50 6.37 9.43 -7.05
C ILE A 50 5.92 10.90 -7.22
N PRO A 51 6.82 11.90 -7.29
CA PRO A 51 6.39 13.30 -7.41
C PRO A 51 5.66 13.58 -8.73
N LEU A 52 6.00 12.87 -9.81
CA LEU A 52 5.35 13.01 -11.11
C LEU A 52 3.91 12.47 -11.07
N LEU A 53 3.74 11.30 -10.45
CA LEU A 53 2.43 10.68 -10.28
C LEU A 53 1.55 11.52 -9.36
N GLU A 54 2.07 12.00 -8.22
CA GLU A 54 1.34 12.87 -7.29
C GLU A 54 0.88 14.17 -7.96
N LYS A 55 1.74 14.83 -8.76
CA LYS A 55 1.36 16.04 -9.51
C LYS A 55 0.24 15.77 -10.51
N THR A 56 0.29 14.62 -11.18
CA THR A 56 -0.71 14.21 -12.15
C THR A 56 -2.05 13.94 -11.47
N LEU A 57 -2.06 13.12 -10.41
CA LEU A 57 -3.25 12.82 -9.62
C LEU A 57 -3.87 14.08 -9.01
N LYS A 58 -3.03 14.99 -8.48
CA LYS A 58 -3.49 16.27 -7.95
C LYS A 58 -4.18 17.13 -9.02
N ARG A 59 -3.61 17.20 -10.23
CA ARG A 59 -4.22 17.91 -11.36
C ARG A 59 -5.57 17.32 -11.75
N TRP A 60 -5.73 16.01 -11.61
CA TRP A 60 -6.97 15.29 -11.93
C TRP A 60 -7.99 15.29 -10.79
N GLY A 61 -7.63 15.77 -9.59
CA GLY A 61 -8.50 15.71 -8.42
C GLY A 61 -8.57 14.33 -7.75
N GLU A 62 -7.74 13.39 -8.16
CA GLU A 62 -7.74 11.97 -7.75
C GLU A 62 -6.69 11.65 -6.66
N LEU A 63 -6.07 12.68 -6.07
CA LEU A 63 -5.06 12.46 -5.04
C LEU A 63 -5.75 12.00 -3.74
N PRO A 64 -5.34 10.87 -3.13
CA PRO A 64 -5.98 10.35 -1.94
C PRO A 64 -5.84 11.30 -0.75
N THR A 65 -6.91 11.41 0.02
CA THR A 65 -6.98 12.27 1.19
C THR A 65 -6.08 11.73 2.31
N ARG A 66 -5.16 12.55 2.83
CA ARG A 66 -4.24 12.13 3.91
C ARG A 66 -4.90 12.01 5.28
N LYS A 67 -5.98 12.77 5.54
CA LYS A 67 -6.67 12.76 6.84
C LYS A 67 -7.88 11.84 6.76
N ALA A 68 -7.95 10.85 7.65
CA ALA A 68 -9.09 9.95 7.75
C ALA A 68 -10.42 10.72 8.00
N SER A 69 -10.38 11.82 8.75
CA SER A 69 -11.56 12.68 8.97
C SER A 69 -12.13 13.31 7.70
N GLN A 70 -11.29 13.50 6.67
CA GLN A 70 -11.68 14.04 5.39
C GLN A 70 -12.01 12.92 4.37
N ALA A 71 -11.72 11.65 4.69
CA ALA A 71 -12.04 10.51 3.84
C ALA A 71 -13.53 10.15 3.86
N ALA A 72 -14.30 10.61 4.86
CA ALA A 72 -15.74 10.38 4.92
C ALA A 72 -16.50 11.08 3.77
N GLU A 73 -16.06 12.28 3.36
CA GLU A 73 -16.73 13.06 2.31
C GLU A 73 -16.75 12.37 0.93
N PRO A 74 -15.62 11.91 0.37
CA PRO A 74 -15.63 11.23 -0.94
C PRO A 74 -16.38 9.89 -0.89
N VAL A 75 -16.42 9.24 0.27
CA VAL A 75 -17.03 7.93 0.49
C VAL A 75 -18.56 8.00 0.55
N LYS A 76 -19.16 9.13 0.97
CA LYS A 76 -20.62 9.35 1.00
C LYS A 76 -21.30 9.20 -0.35
N ASN A 77 -20.58 9.44 -1.44
CA ASN A 77 -21.11 9.32 -2.81
C ASN A 77 -21.23 7.86 -3.28
N TYR A 78 -20.72 6.90 -2.52
CA TYR A 78 -20.81 5.47 -2.83
C TYR A 78 -21.86 4.82 -1.91
N GLY A 79 -22.82 4.11 -2.51
CA GLY A 79 -23.91 3.47 -1.77
C GLY A 79 -23.45 2.31 -0.88
N ASP A 80 -22.45 1.55 -1.34
CA ASP A 80 -21.88 0.42 -0.60
C ASP A 80 -20.36 0.60 -0.45
N VAL A 81 -19.92 0.80 0.78
CA VAL A 81 -18.51 1.00 1.12
C VAL A 81 -18.09 -0.14 2.02
N LEU A 82 -17.20 -0.99 1.53
CA LEU A 82 -16.61 -2.06 2.30
C LEU A 82 -15.32 -1.54 2.95
N PRO A 83 -15.29 -1.26 4.27
CA PRO A 83 -14.05 -0.95 4.94
C PRO A 83 -13.13 -2.17 4.90
N TYR A 84 -11.92 -1.99 4.36
CA TYR A 84 -10.87 -3.00 4.44
C TYR A 84 -10.58 -3.21 5.93
N GLY A 85 -10.90 -4.39 6.45
CA GLY A 85 -11.12 -4.68 7.88
C GLY A 85 -10.35 -3.80 8.86
N THR A 86 -11.07 -2.92 9.55
CA THR A 86 -10.57 -2.26 10.75
C THR A 86 -10.52 -3.28 11.88
N GLU A 87 -9.44 -3.24 12.66
CA GLU A 87 -9.34 -4.01 13.89
C GLU A 87 -10.54 -3.64 14.77
N ARG A 88 -11.35 -4.64 15.18
CA ARG A 88 -12.52 -4.37 16.00
C ARG A 88 -12.03 -3.75 17.32
N PRO A 89 -12.53 -2.58 17.75
CA PRO A 89 -12.23 -2.02 19.06
C PRO A 89 -13.01 -2.76 20.15
N ILE A 90 -13.04 -4.10 20.10
CA ILE A 90 -13.48 -4.87 21.24
C ILE A 90 -12.29 -4.85 22.19
N GLN A 91 -12.31 -3.94 23.17
CA GLN A 91 -11.44 -4.11 24.32
C GLN A 91 -11.75 -5.48 24.93
N SER A 92 -10.72 -6.26 25.23
CA SER A 92 -10.88 -7.48 26.02
C SER A 92 -11.72 -7.12 27.25
N PRO A 93 -12.86 -7.78 27.49
CA PRO A 93 -13.64 -7.56 28.70
C PRO A 93 -12.73 -7.70 29.91
N LEU A 94 -12.79 -6.74 30.85
CA LEU A 94 -12.06 -6.84 32.13
C LEU A 94 -12.55 -8.01 32.99
N ASP A 95 -13.80 -8.42 32.76
CA ASP A 95 -14.39 -9.61 33.37
C ASP A 95 -13.70 -10.88 32.86
N ALA A 96 -13.11 -11.63 33.78
CA ALA A 96 -12.27 -12.79 33.48
C ALA A 96 -13.04 -13.91 32.76
N ASP A 97 -14.33 -14.09 33.03
CA ASP A 97 -15.15 -15.15 32.43
C ASP A 97 -15.57 -14.78 31.01
N ARG A 98 -15.91 -13.50 30.78
CA ARG A 98 -16.14 -12.97 29.43
C ARG A 98 -14.87 -12.91 28.58
N GLN A 99 -13.72 -12.68 29.22
CA GLN A 99 -12.43 -12.73 28.54
C GLN A 99 -12.09 -14.14 28.08
N LYS A 100 -12.30 -15.15 28.93
CA LYS A 100 -12.08 -16.57 28.58
C LYS A 100 -13.00 -17.05 27.47
N SER A 101 -14.28 -16.69 27.49
CA SER A 101 -15.23 -17.10 26.45
C SER A 101 -14.96 -16.42 25.09
N SER A 102 -14.44 -15.21 25.10
CA SER A 102 -14.05 -14.46 23.89
C SER A 102 -12.65 -14.82 23.37
N TYR A 103 -11.94 -15.72 24.05
CA TYR A 103 -10.56 -16.05 23.76
C TYR A 103 -10.45 -17.00 22.54
N SER A 104 -9.98 -16.46 21.41
CA SER A 104 -9.78 -17.18 20.13
C SER A 104 -8.71 -18.30 20.16
N GLY A 105 -8.11 -18.61 21.31
CA GLY A 105 -7.14 -19.71 21.45
C GLY A 105 -5.74 -19.47 20.89
N LYS A 106 -5.42 -18.23 20.47
CA LYS A 106 -4.17 -17.92 19.74
C LYS A 106 -2.86 -17.91 20.56
N LYS A 107 -2.89 -18.20 21.87
CA LYS A 107 -1.68 -18.58 22.62
C LYS A 107 -1.93 -19.82 23.47
N LYS A 108 -1.54 -20.98 22.94
CA LYS A 108 -1.00 -22.04 23.81
C LYS A 108 0.52 -21.91 23.71
N LEU A 109 1.15 -21.63 24.86
CA LEU A 109 2.61 -21.61 24.95
C LEU A 109 3.15 -22.96 24.46
N ILE A 110 4.11 -22.88 23.54
CA ILE A 110 5.05 -23.94 23.21
C ILE A 110 5.78 -24.25 24.53
N ALA A 111 5.70 -25.50 24.97
CA ALA A 111 6.49 -26.05 26.07
C ALA A 111 7.95 -26.24 25.64
#